data_AF-A0A7X3MRH3-F1
#
_entry.id   AF-A0A7X3MRH3-F1
#
_cell.length_a   1.000
_cell.length_b   1.000
_cell.length_c   1.000
_cell.angle_alpha   90.00
_cell.angle_beta   90.00
_cell.angle_gamma   90.00
#
_symmetry.space_group_name_H-M   'P 1'
#
loop_
_entity.id
_entity.type
_entity.pdbx_description
1 polymer ?
#
loop_
_entity_poly.entity_id
_entity_poly.type
_entity_poly.pdbx_seq_one_letter_code
_entity_poly.pdbx_strand_id
1 'polypeptide(L)'
;MRRPGTRNEQFIQRIPSDVIDRIRGTKLLIPVGDRIVTKKIGPTAQDIRLSLSTSDPKVAKERHAQVSAALAKHYAAARQGPRRLTPKETVALAGIAYRIWVDAFDDDPRPSRSLGPGD
;
A
#
# COMPACT_ATOMS: atom_id res chain seq x y z
N MET A 1 -7.80 -5.30 -23.74
CA MET A 1 -6.65 -5.02 -24.63
C MET A 1 -5.35 -5.45 -23.92
N ARG A 2 -4.73 -6.55 -24.36
CA ARG A 2 -3.42 -7.03 -23.87
C ARG A 2 -2.35 -6.38 -24.76
N ARG A 3 -1.36 -5.70 -24.19
CA ARG A 3 -0.23 -5.18 -24.98
C ARG A 3 0.61 -6.36 -25.48
N PRO A 4 0.88 -6.51 -26.79
CA PRO A 4 1.77 -7.56 -27.29
C PRO A 4 3.18 -7.32 -26.72
N GLY A 5 3.81 -8.34 -26.13
CA GLY A 5 5.24 -8.32 -25.78
C GLY A 5 5.61 -8.32 -24.29
N THR A 6 4.72 -8.06 -23.34
CA THR A 6 5.11 -8.10 -21.91
C THR A 6 4.92 -9.49 -21.31
N ARG A 7 5.99 -10.29 -21.31
CA ARG A 7 6.07 -11.59 -20.60
C ARG A 7 6.42 -11.35 -19.12
N ASN A 8 5.60 -10.58 -18.42
CA ASN A 8 5.86 -10.26 -17.02
C ASN A 8 5.52 -11.43 -16.12
N GLU A 9 6.45 -11.78 -15.24
CA GLU A 9 6.24 -12.85 -14.26
C GLU A 9 5.08 -12.52 -13.33
N GLN A 10 4.37 -13.57 -12.93
CA GLN A 10 3.21 -13.48 -12.04
C GLN A 10 3.57 -14.05 -10.68
N PHE A 11 3.13 -13.36 -9.64
CA PHE A 11 3.09 -13.91 -8.30
C PHE A 11 1.74 -14.61 -8.09
N ILE A 12 1.78 -15.83 -7.57
CA ILE A 12 0.58 -16.58 -7.16
C ILE A 12 0.87 -17.21 -5.80
N GLN A 13 0.05 -16.88 -4.80
CA GLN A 13 0.14 -17.50 -3.48
C GLN A 13 -1.26 -17.75 -2.93
N ARG A 14 -1.46 -18.95 -2.38
CA ARG A 14 -2.71 -19.31 -1.72
C ARG A 14 -2.91 -18.50 -0.44
N ILE A 15 -4.12 -18.02 -0.24
CA ILE A 15 -4.53 -17.36 1.00
C ILE A 15 -4.70 -18.46 2.07
N PRO A 16 -4.04 -18.35 3.23
CA PRO A 16 -4.21 -19.32 4.30
C PRO A 16 -5.68 -19.41 4.75
N SER A 17 -6.18 -20.63 4.97
CA SER A 17 -7.59 -20.88 5.30
C SER A 17 -8.01 -20.26 6.63
N ASP A 18 -7.08 -20.05 7.55
CA ASP A 18 -7.32 -19.45 8.86
C ASP A 18 -7.51 -17.92 8.80
N VAL A 19 -7.05 -17.27 7.73
CA VAL A 19 -7.15 -15.80 7.56
C VAL A 19 -8.12 -15.39 6.47
N ILE A 20 -8.50 -16.29 5.56
CA ILE A 20 -9.25 -15.96 4.34
C ILE A 20 -10.54 -15.20 4.64
N ASP A 21 -11.35 -15.68 5.59
CA ASP A 21 -12.64 -15.06 5.90
C ASP A 21 -12.49 -13.69 6.57
N ARG A 22 -11.37 -13.44 7.26
CA ARG A 22 -11.07 -12.16 7.91
C ARG A 22 -10.66 -11.08 6.90
N ILE A 23 -10.02 -11.47 5.81
CA ILE A 23 -9.50 -10.53 4.81
C ILE A 23 -10.41 -10.39 3.58
N ARG A 24 -11.47 -11.19 3.44
CA ARG A 24 -12.47 -11.04 2.38
C ARG A 24 -13.09 -9.65 2.40
N GLY A 25 -13.31 -9.07 1.22
CA GLY A 25 -13.88 -7.72 1.07
C GLY A 25 -12.88 -6.58 1.29
N THR A 26 -11.70 -6.85 1.86
CA THR A 26 -10.67 -5.84 2.08
C THR A 26 -9.85 -5.53 0.83
N LYS A 27 -9.10 -4.43 0.86
CA LYS A 27 -8.09 -4.07 -0.15
C LYS A 27 -6.71 -4.21 0.48
N LEU A 28 -5.86 -5.03 -0.12
CA LEU A 28 -4.46 -5.15 0.23
C LEU A 28 -3.63 -4.13 -0.55
N LEU A 29 -2.77 -3.41 0.14
CA LEU A 29 -1.72 -2.58 -0.45
C LEU A 29 -0.43 -3.41 -0.48
N ILE A 30 -0.01 -3.84 -1.66
CA ILE A 30 1.09 -4.78 -1.82
C ILE A 30 2.25 -4.08 -2.53
N PRO A 31 3.43 -3.93 -1.90
CA PRO A 31 4.61 -3.38 -2.56
C PRO A 31 5.16 -4.36 -3.60
N VAL A 32 5.49 -3.84 -4.79
CA VAL A 32 6.08 -4.58 -5.91
C VAL A 32 7.16 -3.72 -6.54
N GLY A 33 8.42 -3.91 -6.15
CA GLY A 33 9.49 -2.94 -6.42
C GLY A 33 9.16 -1.60 -5.75
N ASP A 34 9.21 -0.52 -6.53
CA ASP A 34 9.01 0.85 -6.04
C ASP A 34 7.55 1.33 -6.10
N ARG A 35 6.62 0.45 -6.45
CA ARG A 35 5.19 0.76 -6.57
C ARG A 35 4.34 -0.05 -5.60
N ILE A 36 3.19 0.52 -5.24
CA ILE A 36 2.16 -0.17 -4.47
C ILE A 36 1.05 -0.61 -5.42
N VAL A 37 0.69 -1.89 -5.34
CA VAL A 37 -0.43 -2.47 -6.07
C VAL A 37 -1.58 -2.71 -5.10
N THR A 38 -2.73 -2.11 -5.39
CA THR A 38 -3.97 -2.33 -4.64
C THR A 38 -4.68 -3.59 -5.15
N LYS A 39 -4.88 -4.59 -4.29
CA LYS A 39 -5.59 -5.84 -4.60
C LYS A 39 -6.83 -5.98 -3.73
N LYS A 40 -8.01 -5.94 -4.33
CA LYS A 40 -9.27 -6.29 -3.65
C LYS A 40 -9.38 -7.80 -3.48
N ILE A 41 -9.71 -8.27 -2.27
CA ILE A 41 -9.98 -9.68 -2.01
C ILE A 41 -11.47 -9.95 -2.25
N GLY A 42 -11.75 -10.64 -3.36
CA GLY A 42 -13.11 -11.00 -3.74
C GLY A 42 -13.76 -12.03 -2.80
N PRO A 43 -15.09 -12.16 -2.85
CA PRO A 43 -15.84 -13.10 -2.01
C PRO A 43 -15.48 -14.57 -2.27
N THR A 44 -14.94 -14.90 -3.45
CA THR A 44 -14.55 -16.25 -3.86
C THR A 44 -13.04 -16.41 -4.08
N ALA A 45 -12.24 -15.38 -3.75
CA ALA A 45 -10.80 -15.43 -3.92
C ALA A 45 -10.19 -16.54 -3.04
N GLN A 46 -9.34 -17.38 -3.62
CA GLN A 46 -8.56 -18.40 -2.91
C GLN A 46 -7.06 -18.10 -2.91
N ASP A 47 -6.60 -17.38 -3.94
CA ASP A 47 -5.20 -17.01 -4.13
C ASP A 47 -5.04 -15.51 -4.39
N ILE A 48 -3.89 -14.98 -4.01
CA ILE A 48 -3.41 -13.67 -4.43
C ILE A 48 -2.64 -13.85 -5.74
N ARG A 49 -3.18 -13.26 -6.82
CA ARG A 49 -2.52 -13.18 -8.12
C ARG A 49 -2.25 -11.73 -8.51
N LEU A 50 -1.00 -11.41 -8.82
CA LEU A 50 -0.59 -10.09 -9.32
C LEU A 50 0.68 -10.19 -10.18
N SER A 51 0.87 -9.23 -11.08
CA SER A 51 2.09 -9.17 -11.90
C SER A 51 3.24 -8.56 -11.12
N LEU A 52 4.43 -9.18 -11.24
CA LEU A 52 5.69 -8.64 -10.71
C LEU A 52 6.24 -7.49 -11.58
N SER A 53 5.57 -7.15 -12.68
CA SER A 53 5.91 -6.02 -13.57
C SER A 53 7.36 -6.04 -14.06
N THR A 54 7.90 -7.24 -14.29
CA THR A 54 9.23 -7.47 -14.86
C THR A 54 9.26 -8.81 -15.59
N SER A 55 10.10 -8.91 -16.62
CA SER A 55 10.46 -10.14 -17.32
C SER A 55 11.88 -10.63 -16.99
N ASP A 56 12.64 -9.88 -16.17
CA ASP A 56 13.95 -10.30 -15.68
C ASP A 56 13.76 -11.26 -14.48
N PRO A 57 14.23 -12.52 -14.56
CA PRO A 57 14.08 -13.50 -13.49
C PRO A 57 14.73 -13.10 -12.15
N LYS A 58 15.85 -12.35 -12.17
CA LYS A 58 16.50 -11.91 -10.93
C LYS A 58 15.63 -10.89 -10.21
N VAL A 59 15.18 -9.87 -10.93
CA VAL A 59 14.27 -8.84 -10.40
C VAL A 59 12.92 -9.46 -10.00
N ALA A 60 12.43 -10.44 -10.76
CA ALA A 60 11.20 -11.16 -10.42
C ALA A 60 11.35 -11.89 -9.08
N LYS A 61 12.46 -12.59 -8.84
CA LYS A 61 12.73 -13.29 -7.59
C LYS A 61 12.77 -12.34 -6.39
N GLU A 62 13.43 -11.19 -6.53
CA GLU A 62 13.49 -10.16 -5.48
C GLU A 62 12.09 -9.60 -5.16
N ARG A 63 11.32 -9.23 -6.19
CA ARG A 63 9.95 -8.74 -6.01
C ARG A 63 9.03 -9.82 -5.46
N HIS A 64 9.22 -11.07 -5.83
CA HIS A 64 8.49 -12.19 -5.26
C HIS A 64 8.76 -12.31 -3.75
N ALA A 65 10.02 -12.20 -3.32
CA ALA A 65 10.37 -12.21 -1.89
C ALA A 65 9.75 -11.02 -1.14
N GLN A 66 9.78 -9.82 -1.73
CA GLN A 66 9.16 -8.61 -1.17
C GLN A 66 7.64 -8.77 -0.99
N VAL A 67 6.96 -9.27 -2.02
CA VAL A 67 5.50 -9.52 -1.99
C VAL A 67 5.17 -10.57 -0.93
N SER A 68 5.90 -11.70 -0.90
CA SER A 68 5.71 -12.76 0.10
C SER A 68 5.86 -12.22 1.52
N ALA A 69 6.89 -11.41 1.79
CA ALA A 69 7.13 -10.82 3.10
C ALA A 69 6.01 -9.85 3.51
N ALA A 70 5.51 -9.03 2.57
CA ALA A 70 4.40 -8.14 2.82
C ALA A 70 3.10 -8.90 3.16
N LEU A 71 2.80 -9.96 2.40
CA LEU A 71 1.64 -10.81 2.65
C LEU A 71 1.75 -11.55 4.00
N ALA A 72 2.94 -12.06 4.35
CA ALA A 72 3.16 -12.70 5.64
C ALA A 72 2.86 -11.76 6.82
N LYS A 73 3.32 -10.50 6.74
CA LYS A 73 2.99 -9.46 7.74
C LYS A 73 1.49 -9.20 7.80
N HIS A 74 0.83 -9.10 6.65
CA HIS A 74 -0.61 -8.86 6.59
C HIS A 74 -1.41 -10.02 7.21
N TYR A 75 -1.03 -11.27 6.92
CA TYR A 75 -1.66 -12.44 7.51
C TYR A 75 -1.42 -12.54 9.01
N ALA A 76 -0.21 -12.20 9.49
CA ALA A 76 0.06 -12.12 10.92
C ALA A 76 -0.82 -11.07 11.62
N ALA A 77 -0.98 -9.88 11.02
CA ALA A 77 -1.88 -8.86 11.54
C ALA A 77 -3.35 -9.30 11.53
N ALA A 78 -3.81 -9.95 10.45
CA ALA A 78 -5.16 -10.50 10.37
C ALA A 78 -5.42 -11.60 11.42
N ARG A 79 -4.39 -12.35 11.82
CA ARG A 79 -4.47 -13.34 12.91
C ARG A 79 -4.66 -12.68 14.28
N GLN A 80 -3.90 -11.63 14.54
CA GLN A 80 -3.93 -10.90 15.82
C GLN A 80 -5.18 -10.02 15.96
N GLY A 81 -5.79 -9.62 14.83
CA GLY A 81 -6.93 -8.73 14.82
C GLY A 81 -6.56 -7.27 15.13
N PRO A 82 -7.54 -6.36 15.22
CA PRO A 82 -7.29 -4.96 15.51
C PRO A 82 -6.65 -4.76 16.89
N ARG A 83 -5.45 -4.21 16.93
CA ARG A 83 -4.81 -3.81 18.18
C ARG A 83 -5.37 -2.45 18.63
N ARG A 84 -5.83 -2.36 19.88
CA ARG A 84 -6.15 -1.07 20.49
C ARG A 84 -4.88 -0.25 20.65
N LEU A 85 -4.90 0.98 20.16
CA LEU A 85 -3.85 1.96 20.42
C LEU A 85 -4.01 2.53 21.82
N THR A 86 -2.91 2.70 22.52
CA THR A 86 -2.87 3.46 23.77
C THR A 86 -3.08 4.95 23.48
N PRO A 87 -3.51 5.76 24.47
CA PRO A 87 -3.66 7.21 24.28
C PRO A 87 -2.39 7.88 23.74
N LYS A 88 -1.21 7.46 24.22
CA LYS A 88 0.09 7.97 23.75
C LYS A 88 0.35 7.65 22.28
N GLU A 89 0.05 6.43 21.84
CA GLU A 89 0.19 6.03 20.44
C GLU A 89 -0.80 6.78 19.53
N THR A 90 -2.04 6.98 19.99
CA THR A 90 -3.05 7.77 19.26
C THR A 90 -2.59 9.21 19.07
N VAL A 91 -2.09 9.85 20.12
CA VAL A 91 -1.56 11.23 20.06
C VAL A 91 -0.32 11.30 19.15
N ALA A 92 0.59 10.32 19.24
CA ALA A 92 1.76 10.26 18.38
C ALA A 92 1.37 10.14 16.89
N LEU A 93 0.38 9.29 16.58
CA LEU A 93 -0.14 9.14 15.23
C LEU A 93 -0.79 10.43 14.71
N ALA A 94 -1.59 11.11 15.55
CA ALA A 94 -2.19 12.39 15.20
C ALA A 94 -1.13 13.46 14.90
N GLY A 95 -0.05 13.52 15.68
CA GLY A 95 1.06 14.44 15.43
C GLY A 95 1.79 14.16 14.11
N ILE A 96 1.96 12.90 13.72
CA ILE A 96 2.51 12.52 12.40
C ILE A 96 1.59 13.01 11.28
N ALA A 97 0.29 12.72 11.39
CA ALA A 97 -0.69 13.13 10.38
C ALA A 97 -0.76 14.66 10.24
N TYR A 98 -0.71 15.38 11.35
CA TYR A 98 -0.70 16.84 11.35
C TYR A 98 0.54 17.41 10.65
N ARG A 99 1.75 16.88 10.93
CA ARG A 99 2.97 17.33 10.25
C ARG A 99 2.91 17.11 8.74
N ILE A 100 2.51 15.91 8.31
CA ILE A 100 2.34 15.61 6.88
C ILE A 100 1.34 16.58 6.24
N TRP A 101 0.25 16.91 6.94
CA TRP A 101 -0.74 17.85 6.46
C TRP A 101 -0.16 19.27 6.35
N VAL A 102 0.51 19.78 7.39
CA VAL A 102 1.16 21.09 7.35
C VAL A 102 2.20 21.15 6.22
N ASP A 103 3.11 20.19 6.15
CA ASP A 103 4.16 20.14 5.11
C ASP A 103 3.56 20.16 3.68
N ALA A 104 2.39 19.55 3.48
CA ALA A 104 1.71 19.53 2.18
C ALA A 104 1.02 20.86 1.81
N PHE A 105 0.78 21.75 2.78
CA PHE A 105 0.06 23.02 2.60
C PHE A 105 0.88 24.28 2.94
N ASP A 106 2.09 24.13 3.48
CA ASP A 106 2.99 25.26 3.80
C ASP A 106 3.77 25.77 2.57
N ASP A 107 3.74 25.04 1.45
CA ASP A 107 4.41 25.39 0.18
C ASP A 107 3.62 26.36 -0.72
N ASP A 108 2.54 26.99 -0.22
CA ASP A 108 1.84 28.08 -0.92
C ASP A 108 2.06 29.42 -0.19
N PRO A 109 3.15 30.15 -0.49
CA PRO A 109 3.31 31.51 0.00
C PRO A 109 2.25 32.35 -0.70
N ARG A 110 1.18 32.70 0.03
CA ARG A 110 0.12 33.59 -0.48
C ARG A 110 0.77 34.74 -1.25
N PRO A 111 0.29 35.09 -2.46
CA PRO A 111 0.84 36.23 -3.17
C PRO A 111 0.61 37.44 -2.28
N SER A 112 1.70 38.08 -1.86
CA SER A 112 1.67 39.35 -1.15
C SER A 112 0.88 40.31 -2.03
N ARG A 113 -0.38 40.58 -1.68
CA ARG A 113 -1.10 41.72 -2.22
C ARG A 113 -0.35 42.95 -1.73
N SER A 114 0.61 43.42 -2.53
CA SER A 114 1.22 44.72 -2.35
C SER A 114 0.11 45.75 -2.48
N LEU A 115 -0.33 46.29 -1.35
CA LEU A 115 -0.91 47.62 -1.33
C LEU A 115 0.20 48.58 -1.78
N GLY A 116 0.19 48.91 -3.07
CA GLY A 116 0.95 50.06 -3.58
C GLY A 116 0.33 51.34 -3.05
N PRO A 117 1.13 52.33 -2.60
CA PRO A 117 0.62 53.61 -2.14
C PRO A 117 0.35 54.53 -3.34
N GLY A 118 -0.78 55.24 -3.29
CA GLY A 118 -1.02 56.53 -3.97
C GLY A 118 -1.03 56.56 -5.51
N ASP A 119 -2.18 56.92 -6.08
CA ASP A 119 -2.36 58.19 -6.81
C ASP A 119 -3.87 58.50 -6.94
#